data_AF-A0A818EMA1-F1
#
_entry.id   AF-A0A818EMA1-F1
#
_cell.length_a   1.000
_cell.length_b   1.000
_cell.length_c   1.000
_cell.angle_alpha   90.00
_cell.angle_beta   90.00
_cell.angle_gamma   90.00
#
_symmetry.space_group_name_H-M   'P 1'
#
loop_
_entity.id
_entity.type
_entity.pdbx_description
1 polymer ?
#
loop_
_entity_poly.entity_id
_entity_poly.type
_entity_poly.pdbx_seq_one_letter_code
_entity_poly.pdbx_strand_id
1 'polypeptide(L)'
;MPCSIDIPSTITSDIKRHFTNSIQVNKDNNNKLVASFRGRPLDGEQLDIPNDYIGILTNSSKYVSSFDKFIYFNLDCSTSKNDCIARSIEWLSLAKILHE
;
A
#
# COMPACT_ATOMS: atom_id res chain seq x y z
N MET A 1 -5.92 0.77 -0.40
CA MET A 1 -7.03 0.41 -1.31
C MET A 1 -7.69 1.70 -1.78
N PRO A 2 -8.09 1.81 -3.05
CA PRO A 2 -8.74 3.01 -3.60
C PRO A 2 -10.25 3.04 -3.28
N CYS A 3 -10.63 2.64 -2.07
CA CYS A 3 -12.01 2.64 -1.58
C CYS A 3 -12.04 2.55 -0.04
N SER A 4 -13.15 3.00 0.55
CA SER A 4 -13.45 2.79 1.97
C SER A 4 -14.27 1.51 2.14
N ILE A 5 -13.99 0.76 3.21
CA ILE A 5 -14.69 -0.48 3.54
C ILE A 5 -15.34 -0.29 4.91
N ASP A 6 -16.65 -0.09 4.92
CA ASP A 6 -17.40 0.11 6.15
C ASP A 6 -17.79 -1.24 6.75
N ILE A 7 -16.91 -1.77 7.60
CA ILE A 7 -17.16 -2.98 8.40
C ILE A 7 -16.85 -2.69 9.88
N PRO A 8 -17.61 -3.26 10.83
CA PRO A 8 -17.28 -3.19 12.24
C PRO A 8 -15.88 -3.79 12.51
N SER A 9 -15.12 -3.16 13.40
CA SER A 9 -13.77 -3.60 13.78
C SER A 9 -13.70 -4.98 14.46
N THR A 10 -14.86 -5.55 14.81
CA THR A 10 -15.01 -6.90 15.36
C THR A 10 -15.00 -7.99 14.30
N ILE A 11 -15.24 -7.67 13.02
CA ILE A 11 -15.28 -8.65 11.95
C ILE A 11 -13.87 -8.83 11.38
N THR A 12 -13.33 -10.03 11.50
CA THR A 12 -12.09 -10.42 10.83
C THR A 12 -12.40 -10.94 9.43
N SER A 13 -11.54 -10.61 8.46
CA SER A 13 -11.68 -11.05 7.07
C SER A 13 -10.47 -11.88 6.66
N ASP A 14 -10.70 -12.96 5.92
CA ASP A 14 -9.63 -13.80 5.38
C ASP A 14 -9.05 -13.16 4.10
N ILE A 15 -8.24 -12.12 4.30
CA ILE A 15 -7.59 -11.36 3.22
C ILE A 15 -6.69 -12.28 2.39
N LYS A 16 -6.03 -13.25 3.02
CA LYS A 16 -5.09 -14.14 2.33
C LYS A 16 -5.82 -14.99 1.30
N ARG A 17 -6.92 -15.60 1.70
CA ARG A 17 -7.75 -16.44 0.83
C ARG A 17 -8.39 -15.65 -0.31
N HIS A 18 -8.92 -14.47 -0.03
CA HIS A 18 -9.77 -13.74 -0.98
C HIS A 18 -9.03 -12.68 -1.81
N PHE A 19 -7.89 -12.17 -1.35
CA PHE A 19 -7.19 -11.08 -2.01
C PHE A 19 -5.72 -11.37 -2.25
N THR A 20 -4.93 -11.71 -1.22
CA THR A 20 -3.46 -11.84 -1.39
C THR A 20 -3.09 -12.88 -2.45
N ASN A 21 -3.79 -14.02 -2.48
CA ASN A 21 -3.52 -15.07 -3.45
C ASN A 21 -3.97 -14.73 -4.89
N SER A 22 -4.78 -13.68 -5.09
CA SER A 22 -5.23 -13.26 -6.42
C SER A 22 -4.36 -12.17 -7.05
N ILE A 23 -3.39 -11.63 -6.31
CA ILE A 23 -2.43 -10.65 -6.81
C ILE A 23 -1.50 -11.34 -7.82
N GLN A 24 -1.37 -10.75 -9.01
CA GLN A 24 -0.52 -11.24 -10.09
C GLN A 24 0.53 -10.19 -10.45
N VAL A 25 1.68 -10.64 -10.96
CA VAL A 25 2.70 -9.76 -11.53
C VAL A 25 2.44 -9.65 -13.03
N ASN A 26 2.16 -8.44 -13.49
CA ASN A 26 2.06 -8.14 -14.92
C ASN A 26 3.47 -8.02 -15.51
N LYS A 27 3.86 -9.04 -16.29
CA LYS A 27 5.19 -9.15 -16.90
C LYS A 27 5.43 -8.15 -18.03
N ASP A 28 4.36 -7.63 -18.65
CA ASP A 28 4.45 -6.74 -19.79
C ASP A 28 4.60 -5.27 -19.36
N ASN A 29 4.25 -4.95 -18.12
CA ASN A 29 4.23 -3.57 -17.60
C ASN A 29 5.15 -3.41 -16.39
N ASN A 30 6.45 -3.62 -16.59
CA ASN A 30 7.50 -3.29 -15.63
C ASN A 30 7.37 -3.98 -14.25
N ASN A 31 6.86 -5.22 -14.23
CA ASN A 31 6.55 -5.99 -13.01
C ASN A 31 5.53 -5.34 -12.07
N LYS A 32 4.61 -4.52 -12.59
CA LYS A 32 3.48 -4.00 -11.81
C LYS A 32 2.59 -5.11 -11.29
N LEU A 33 2.00 -4.88 -10.12
CA LEU A 33 1.08 -5.81 -9.49
C LEU A 33 -0.33 -5.53 -10.00
N VAL A 34 -1.09 -6.58 -10.33
CA VAL A 34 -2.47 -6.46 -10.76
C VAL A 34 -3.33 -7.33 -9.84
N ALA A 35 -4.46 -6.80 -9.43
CA ALA A 35 -5.42 -7.53 -8.62
C ALA A 35 -6.85 -7.15 -9.01
N SER A 36 -7.83 -7.77 -8.36
CA SER A 36 -9.21 -7.30 -8.42
C SER A 36 -9.82 -7.28 -7.03
N PHE A 37 -10.69 -6.30 -6.79
CA PHE A 37 -11.46 -6.23 -5.56
C PHE A 37 -12.91 -5.89 -5.88
N ARG A 38 -13.84 -6.75 -5.43
CA ARG A 38 -15.28 -6.65 -5.77
C ARG A 38 -15.55 -6.52 -7.28
N GLY A 39 -14.80 -7.28 -8.08
CA GLY A 39 -14.92 -7.30 -9.55
C GLY A 39 -14.34 -6.07 -10.26
N ARG A 40 -13.67 -5.16 -9.54
CA ARG A 40 -13.02 -3.99 -10.13
C ARG A 40 -11.51 -4.22 -10.27
N PRO A 41 -10.90 -3.87 -11.41
CA PRO A 41 -9.47 -4.03 -11.63
C PRO A 41 -8.67 -3.05 -10.77
N LEU A 42 -7.56 -3.52 -10.24
CA LEU A 42 -6.61 -2.74 -9.46
C LEU A 42 -5.23 -2.84 -10.10
N ASP A 43 -4.58 -1.70 -10.27
CA ASP A 43 -3.17 -1.58 -10.62
C ASP A 43 -2.40 -1.21 -9.36
N GLY A 44 -1.35 -1.94 -9.04
CA GLY A 44 -0.61 -1.78 -7.81
C GLY A 44 0.89 -1.77 -8.02
N GLU A 45 1.57 -1.17 -7.06
CA GLU A 45 3.02 -1.05 -7.02
C GLU A 45 3.47 -1.20 -5.57
N GLN A 46 4.63 -1.83 -5.39
CA GLN A 46 5.25 -1.93 -4.07
C GLN A 46 5.97 -0.62 -3.77
N LEU A 47 5.68 -0.04 -2.62
CA LEU A 47 6.43 1.09 -2.07
C LEU A 47 7.24 0.61 -0.88
N ASP A 48 8.51 0.97 -0.89
CA ASP A 48 9.44 0.73 0.20
C ASP A 48 9.49 1.98 1.09
N ILE A 49 9.56 1.76 2.41
CA ILE A 49 9.83 2.81 3.38
C ILE A 49 11.31 3.18 3.27
N PRO A 50 11.70 4.47 3.25
CA PRO A 50 13.10 4.86 3.14
C PRO A 50 13.94 4.28 4.30
N ASN A 51 15.20 3.92 4.04
CA ASN A 51 16.06 3.13 4.94
C ASN A 51 16.18 3.65 6.39
N ASP A 52 15.99 4.94 6.61
CA ASP A 52 16.07 5.58 7.93
C ASP A 52 14.74 5.58 8.70
N TYR A 53 13.70 4.98 8.13
CA TYR A 53 12.34 4.96 8.66
C TYR A 53 11.80 3.53 8.76
N ILE A 54 10.84 3.34 9.66
CA ILE A 54 10.05 2.12 9.75
C ILE A 54 8.56 2.49 9.80
N GLY A 55 7.73 1.72 9.11
CA GLY A 55 6.28 1.79 9.29
C GLY A 55 5.88 1.10 10.58
N ILE A 56 5.02 1.73 11.39
CA ILE A 56 4.52 1.15 12.65
C ILE A 56 3.00 1.06 12.58
N LEU A 57 2.47 -0.12 12.92
CA LEU A 57 1.05 -0.35 13.16
C LEU A 57 0.77 -0.26 14.66
N THR A 58 -0.16 0.61 15.04
CA THR A 58 -0.59 0.78 16.44
C THR A 58 -2.09 0.57 16.60
N ASN A 59 -2.50 0.00 17.73
CA ASN A 59 -3.89 -0.05 18.17
C ASN A 59 -4.00 0.65 19.53
N SER A 60 -4.73 1.78 19.58
CA SER A 60 -4.93 2.55 20.82
C SER A 60 -3.59 2.89 21.50
N SER A 61 -2.64 3.42 20.72
CA SER A 61 -1.25 3.74 21.11
C SER A 61 -0.38 2.56 21.54
N LYS A 62 -0.85 1.32 21.42
CA LYS A 62 -0.03 0.12 21.63
C LYS A 62 0.58 -0.32 20.32
N TYR A 63 1.88 -0.61 20.34
CA TYR A 63 2.57 -1.25 19.22
C TYR A 63 1.92 -2.61 18.90
N VAL A 64 1.66 -2.85 17.62
CA VAL A 64 1.13 -4.12 17.10
C VAL A 64 2.19 -4.80 16.24
N SER A 65 2.72 -4.09 15.26
CA SER A 65 3.75 -4.61 14.34
C SER A 65 4.47 -3.47 13.62
N SER A 66 5.53 -3.82 12.90
CA SER A 66 6.25 -2.92 12.00
C SER A 66 6.27 -3.47 10.57
N PHE A 67 6.52 -2.59 9.59
CA PHE A 67 6.68 -2.95 8.19
C PHE A 67 7.70 -2.03 7.50
N ASP A 68 8.39 -2.60 6.51
CA ASP A 68 9.42 -1.98 5.67
C ASP A 68 8.91 -1.65 4.27
N LYS A 69 7.83 -2.30 3.85
CA LYS A 69 7.20 -2.10 2.53
C LYS A 69 5.70 -2.37 2.59
N PHE A 70 4.99 -1.81 1.63
CA PHE A 70 3.57 -2.07 1.44
C PHE A 70 3.20 -1.95 -0.04
N ILE A 71 2.06 -2.53 -0.42
CA ILE A 71 1.53 -2.41 -1.78
C ILE A 71 0.44 -1.34 -1.76
N TYR A 72 0.56 -0.35 -2.63
CA TYR A 72 -0.53 0.58 -2.90
C TYR A 72 -1.23 0.20 -4.21
N PHE A 73 -2.52 0.51 -4.29
CA PHE A 73 -3.36 0.16 -5.43
C PHE A 73 -4.18 1.38 -5.87
N ASN A 74 -4.21 1.63 -7.17
CA ASN A 74 -5.13 2.52 -7.86
C ASN A 74 -6.26 1.72 -8.52
N LEU A 75 -7.40 2.38 -8.71
CA LEU A 75 -8.56 1.82 -9.38
C LEU A 75 -8.47 2.10 -10.88
N ASP A 76 -8.39 1.06 -11.70
CA ASP A 76 -8.46 1.12 -13.18
C ASP A 76 -7.48 2.09 -13.87
N CYS A 77 -6.47 2.55 -13.14
CA CYS A 77 -5.48 3.53 -13.58
C CYS A 77 -4.11 3.09 -13.10
N SER A 78 -3.10 3.27 -13.94
CA SER A 78 -1.72 2.98 -13.56
C SER A 78 -1.26 3.82 -12.37
N THR A 79 -0.61 3.15 -11.44
CA THR A 79 0.23 3.74 -10.38
C THR A 79 1.31 4.66 -10.95
N SER A 80 1.56 5.80 -10.28
CA SER A 80 2.53 6.81 -10.71
C SER A 80 3.22 7.56 -9.57
N LYS A 81 4.37 8.18 -9.87
CA LYS A 81 5.09 9.05 -8.92
C LYS A 81 4.32 10.31 -8.53
N ASN A 82 3.31 10.71 -9.30
CA ASN A 82 2.48 11.87 -8.98
C ASN A 82 1.38 11.56 -7.95
N ASP A 83 1.18 10.29 -7.63
CA ASP A 83 0.15 9.85 -6.70
C ASP A 83 0.48 10.37 -5.30
N CYS A 84 -0.55 10.82 -4.56
CA CYS A 84 -0.35 11.46 -3.27
C CYS A 84 0.44 10.59 -2.28
N ILE A 85 0.21 9.28 -2.29
CA ILE A 85 0.93 8.33 -1.41
C ILE A 85 2.40 8.22 -1.80
N ALA A 86 2.71 8.08 -3.09
CA ALA A 86 4.10 8.03 -3.56
C ALA A 86 4.86 9.31 -3.18
N ARG A 87 4.25 10.47 -3.42
CA ARG A 87 4.82 11.78 -3.02
C ARG A 87 4.98 11.94 -1.52
N SER A 88 4.08 11.37 -0.72
CA SER A 88 4.15 11.44 0.74
C SER A 88 5.33 10.63 1.29
N ILE A 89 5.64 9.49 0.68
CA ILE A 89 6.82 8.69 1.04
C ILE A 89 8.11 9.43 0.64
N GLU A 90 8.16 10.02 -0.55
CA GLU A 90 9.30 10.83 -1.00
C GLU A 90 9.56 12.05 -0.09
N TRP A 91 8.49 12.65 0.44
CA TRP A 91 8.58 13.77 1.38
C TRP A 91 9.38 13.43 2.64
N LEU A 92 9.38 12.18 3.12
CA LEU A 92 10.16 11.80 4.31
C LEU A 92 11.65 12.05 4.11
N SER A 93 12.19 11.66 2.95
CA SER A 93 13.59 11.87 2.59
C SER A 93 13.91 13.36 2.43
N LEU A 94 13.01 14.13 1.80
CA LEU A 94 13.19 15.57 1.59
C LEU A 94 13.13 16.35 2.91
N ALA A 95 12.18 16.02 3.79
CA ALA A 95 12.03 16.65 5.09
C ALA A 95 13.25 16.43 5.97
N LYS A 96 13.85 15.24 5.92
CA LYS A 96 15.12 14.95 6.61
C LYS A 96 16.21 15.94 6.20
N ILE A 97 16.42 16.12 4.89
CA ILE A 97 17.45 17.03 4.34
C ILE A 97 17.15 18.50 4.69
N LEU A 98 15.86 18.89 4.69
CA LEU A 98 15.45 20.27 4.96
C LEU A 98 15.60 20.68 6.43
N HIS A 99 15.53 19.73 7.35
CA HIS A 99 15.56 19.97 8.80
C HIS A 99 16.84 19.50 9.48
N GLU A 100 17.84 19.09 8.70
CA GLU A 100 19.21 18.85 9.16
C GLU A 100 19.96 20.17 9.38
#